data_AF-A0A8X6KFC7-F1
#
_entry.id   AF-A0A8X6KFC7-F1
#
_cell.length_a   1.000
_cell.length_b   1.000
_cell.length_c   1.000
_cell.angle_alpha   90.00
_cell.angle_beta   90.00
_cell.angle_gamma   90.00
#
_symmetry.space_group_name_H-M   'P 1'
#
loop_
_entity.id
_entity.type
_entity.pdbx_description
1 polymer ?
#
loop_
_entity_poly.entity_id
_entity_poly.type
_entity_poly.pdbx_seq_one_letter_code
_entity_poly.pdbx_strand_id
1 'polypeptide(L)' 'MANNLPTIPVFEAGMNPSESWIYWKEDFEDYLEALRYSEAPEKTKTALFRHLCGEELKKKTATSFRP' A
#
# COMPACT_ATOMS: atom_id res chain seq x y z
N MET A 1 -9.23 -22.39 -4.94
CA MET A 1 -9.30 -22.06 -3.50
C MET A 1 -9.06 -20.57 -3.41
N ALA A 2 -10.02 -19.80 -2.91
CA ALA A 2 -9.79 -18.38 -2.65
C ALA A 2 -8.74 -18.33 -1.53
N ASN A 3 -7.51 -17.95 -1.87
CA ASN A 3 -6.48 -17.72 -0.88
C ASN A 3 -6.94 -16.49 -0.09
N ASN A 4 -7.62 -16.72 1.04
CA ASN A 4 -7.99 -15.71 2.02
C ASN A 4 -6.71 -15.27 2.76
N LEU A 5 -5.76 -14.73 2.00
CA LEU A 5 -4.60 -14.07 2.58
C LEU A 5 -5.12 -12.84 3.33
N PRO A 6 -4.70 -12.64 4.59
CA PRO A 6 -5.19 -11.54 5.41
C PRO A 6 -4.91 -10.23 4.69
N THR A 7 -5.95 -9.42 4.54
CA THR A 7 -5.85 -8.12 3.86
C THR A 7 -4.96 -7.22 4.70
N ILE A 8 -3.88 -6.68 4.11
CA ILE A 8 -3.08 -5.66 4.79
C ILE A 8 -3.97 -4.44 5.08
N PRO A 9 -3.93 -3.86 6.30
CA PRO A 9 -4.67 -2.66 6.59
C PRO A 9 -4.18 -1.49 5.74
N VAL A 10 -5.10 -0.56 5.50
CA VAL A 10 -4.80 0.71 4.83
C VAL A 10 -3.82 1.51 5.68
N PHE A 11 -2.91 2.25 5.03
CA PHE A 11 -1.96 3.10 5.75
C PHE A 11 -2.68 4.17 6.60
N GLU A 12 -2.34 4.21 7.88
CA GLU A 12 -2.79 5.23 8.83
C GLU A 12 -1.58 5.93 9.44
N ALA A 13 -1.55 7.26 9.35
CA ALA A 13 -0.37 8.05 9.73
C ALA A 13 -0.09 8.07 11.26
N GLY A 14 -0.97 7.51 12.10
CA GLY A 14 -0.75 7.36 13.55
C GLY A 14 -0.26 8.64 14.26
N MET A 15 0.40 8.44 15.41
CA MET A 15 1.09 9.53 16.11
C MET A 15 2.49 9.82 15.54
N ASN A 16 3.12 8.83 14.89
CA ASN A 16 4.42 8.95 14.26
C ASN A 16 4.35 8.52 12.77
N PRO A 17 4.04 9.45 11.86
CA PRO A 17 3.80 9.13 10.45
C PRO A 17 5.00 8.53 9.73
N SER A 18 6.22 8.95 10.09
CA SER A 18 7.44 8.47 9.44
C SER A 18 7.73 7.02 9.81
N GLU A 19 7.59 6.68 11.08
CA GLU A 19 7.77 5.32 11.60
C GLU A 19 6.64 4.39 11.12
N SER A 20 5.38 4.86 11.21
CA SER A 20 4.22 4.12 10.70
C SER A 20 4.35 3.84 9.21
N TRP A 21 4.94 4.77 8.45
CA TRP A 21 5.18 4.59 7.02
C TRP A 21 6.24 3.53 6.71
N ILE A 22 7.32 3.47 7.50
CA ILE A 22 8.36 2.46 7.34
C ILE A 22 7.78 1.07 7.57
N TYR A 23 7.11 0.86 8.71
CA TYR A 23 6.51 -0.44 9.05
C TYR A 23 5.45 -0.87 8.04
N TRP A 24 4.56 0.05 7.65
CA TRP A 24 3.54 -0.27 6.67
C TRP A 24 4.12 -0.63 5.29
N LYS A 25 5.23 0.02 4.90
CA LYS A 25 5.89 -0.28 3.63
C LYS A 25 6.53 -1.68 3.65
N GLU A 26 7.16 -2.06 4.76
CA GLU A 26 7.70 -3.42 4.96
C GLU A 26 6.56 -4.45 4.89
N ASP A 27 5.46 -4.24 5.62
CA ASP A 27 4.28 -5.11 5.56
C ASP A 27 3.70 -5.21 4.14
N PHE A 28 3.71 -4.12 3.38
CA PHE A 28 3.24 -4.08 2.00
C PHE A 28 4.14 -4.87 1.04
N GLU A 29 5.46 -4.81 1.22
CA GLU A 29 6.42 -5.60 0.44
C GLU A 29 6.25 -7.10 0.72
N ASP A 30 6.13 -7.48 1.99
CA ASP A 30 5.84 -8.87 2.41
C ASP A 30 4.49 -9.37 1.87
N TYR A 31 3.46 -8.50 1.88
CA TYR A 31 2.15 -8.81 1.30
C TYR A 31 2.22 -9.05 -0.21
N LEU A 32 2.99 -8.25 -0.95
CA LEU A 32 3.20 -8.45 -2.38
C LEU A 32 3.91 -9.76 -2.68
N GLU A 33 4.90 -10.15 -1.86
CA GLU A 33 5.62 -11.42 -1.99
C GLU A 33 4.71 -12.62 -1.68
N ALA A 34 4.02 -12.59 -0.53
CA ALA A 34 3.12 -13.65 -0.09
C ALA A 34 2.00 -13.95 -1.09
N LEU A 35 1.49 -12.91 -1.77
CA LEU A 35 0.46 -13.04 -2.79
C LEU A 35 0.99 -13.31 -4.20
N ARG A 36 2.31 -13.44 -4.36
CA ARG A 36 2.96 -13.57 -5.67
C ARG A 36 2.61 -12.41 -6.61
N TYR A 37 2.23 -11.25 -6.06
CA TYR A 37 2.08 -10.02 -6.82
C TYR A 37 3.44 -9.50 -7.29
N SER A 38 4.56 -10.03 -6.79
CA SER A 38 5.90 -9.81 -7.32
C SER A 38 6.01 -10.06 -8.84
N GLU A 39 5.26 -11.02 -9.38
CA GLU A 39 5.20 -11.33 -10.83
C GLU A 39 4.13 -10.51 -11.58
N ALA A 40 3.29 -9.76 -10.86
CA ALA A 40 2.21 -8.99 -11.48
C ALA A 40 2.73 -7.73 -12.21
N PRO A 41 2.01 -7.26 -13.24
CA PRO A 41 2.34 -6.02 -13.94
C PRO A 41 2.46 -4.83 -12.98
N GLU A 42 3.39 -3.92 -13.28
CA GLU A 42 3.63 -2.71 -12.47
C GLU A 42 2.36 -1.88 -12.25
N LYS A 43 1.48 -1.82 -13.26
CA LYS A 43 0.16 -1.17 -13.15
C LYS A 43 -0.72 -1.77 -12.05
N THR A 44 -0.65 -3.08 -11.84
CA THR A 44 -1.43 -3.80 -10.83
C THR A 44 -0.88 -3.51 -9.45
N LYS A 45 0.45 -3.57 -9.28
CA LYS A 45 1.14 -3.18 -8.05
C LYS A 45 0.83 -1.72 -7.67
N THR A 46 0.83 -0.83 -8.65
CA THR A 46 0.50 0.59 -8.46
C THR A 46 -0.95 0.81 -8.05
N ALA A 47 -1.90 0.11 -8.68
CA ALA A 47 -3.31 0.19 -8.31
C ALA A 47 -3.54 -0.32 -6.88
N LEU A 48 -2.90 -1.43 -6.52
CA LEU A 48 -2.94 -2.00 -5.17
C LEU A 48 -2.34 -1.04 -4.13
N PHE A 49 -1.17 -0.48 -4.43
CA PHE A 49 -0.53 0.55 -3.61
C PHE A 49 -1.44 1.77 -3.40
N ARG A 50 -2.07 2.30 -4.46
CA ARG A 50 -3.02 3.42 -4.36
C ARG A 50 -4.26 3.10 -3.53
N HIS A 51 -4.74 1.85 -3.61
CA HIS A 51 -5.87 1.40 -2.82
C HIS A 51 -5.53 1.38 -1.33
N LEU A 52 -4.32 0.89 -1.00
CA LEU A 52 -3.88 0.67 0.37
C LEU A 52 -3.14 1.86 0.99
N CYS A 53 -2.66 2.82 0.20
CA CYS A 53 -1.96 4.03 0.67
C CYS A 53 -2.81 4.95 1.58
N GLY A 54 -4.08 4.64 1.79
CA GLY A 54 -4.94 5.42 2.65
C GLY A 54 -5.24 6.82 2.16
N GLU A 55 -6.28 7.40 2.76
CA GLU A 55 -6.72 8.75 2.40
C GLU A 55 -5.65 9.79 2.77
N GLU A 56 -4.81 9.51 3.77
CA GLU A 56 -3.77 10.43 4.23
C GLU A 56 -2.66 10.66 3.20
N LEU A 57 -2.19 9.61 2.50
CA LEU A 57 -1.22 9.80 1.40
C LEU A 57 -1.88 10.32 0.13
N LYS A 58 -3.15 9.96 -0.14
CA LYS A 58 -3.92 10.56 -1.23
C LYS A 58 -4.06 12.07 -1.05
N LYS A 59 -4.35 12.55 0.17
CA LYS A 59 -4.42 13.99 0.49
C LYS A 59 -3.08 14.69 0.28
N LYS A 60 -1.95 14.06 0.65
CA LYS A 60 -0.60 14.63 0.41
C LYS A 60 -0.19 14.62 -1.06
N THR A 61 -0.61 13.62 -1.83
CA THR A 61 -0.29 13.49 -3.27
C THR A 61 -1.27 14.21 -4.19
N ALA A 62 -2.48 14.55 -3.73
CA ALA A 62 -3.47 15.33 -4.49
C ALA A 62 -2.97 16.72 -4.91
N THR A 63 -2.00 17.28 -4.20
CA THR A 63 -1.33 18.54 -4.55
C THR A 63 -0.23 18.40 -5.62
N SER A 64 0.19 17.18 -5.96
CA SER A 64 1.25 16.92 -6.97
C SER A 64 0.83 15.98 -8.11
N PHE A 65 -0.27 15.25 -7.98
CA PHE A 65 -0.88 14.50 -9.09
C PHE A 65 -1.95 15.36 -9.76
N ARG A 66 -1.52 16.33 -10.56
CA ARG A 66 -2.37 16.93 -11.60
C ARG A 66 -2.17 16.08 -12.87
N PRO A 67 -3.25 15.58 -13.52
CA PRO A 67 -3.15 14.77 -14.72
C PRO A 67 -2.45 15.51 -15.88
#